data_AF-A0A7C9GT67-F1
#
_entry.id   AF-A0A7C9GT67-F1
#
_cell.length_a   1.000
_cell.length_b   1.000
_cell.length_c   1.000
_cell.angle_alpha   90.00
_cell.angle_beta   90.00
_cell.angle_gamma   90.00
#
_symmetry.space_group_name_H-M   'P 1'
#
loop_
_entity.id
_entity.type
_entity.pdbx_description
1 polymer ?
#
loop_
_entity_poly.entity_id
_entity_poly.type
_entity_poly.pdbx_seq_one_letter_code
_entity_poly.pdbx_strand_id
1 'polypeptide(L)'
;MLIEFAWILAKALFSLVCIASMLRAYLLWLRMPPMNPISQLVFRVTNWIVLPIRRLMPSSQFDWASLLAAWLLALLAVLFRLLLAAFEAPMLGLPQGLTYGLLVLGLSLTWMIGWALKFAFVLLVVHALLSWFGAGPSAMAMRPLVTQMTEPCLRPLRQLVHRGQPTGIDFSPLAALILIQLLLSLHDRAAQALVQALLTGLAL
;
A
#
# COMPACT_ATOMS: atom_id res chain seq x y z
N MET A 1 -3.89 -22.83 13.52
CA MET A 1 -2.93 -23.51 12.61
C MET A 1 -3.34 -23.40 11.13
N LEU A 2 -4.25 -24.22 10.59
CA LEU A 2 -4.60 -24.16 9.15
C LEU A 2 -5.26 -22.84 8.72
N ILE A 3 -6.18 -22.30 9.54
CA ILE A 3 -6.87 -21.04 9.26
C ILE A 3 -5.91 -19.86 9.25
N GLU A 4 -4.96 -19.82 10.18
CA GLU A 4 -3.93 -18.78 10.25
C GLU A 4 -3.01 -18.82 9.02
N PHE A 5 -2.61 -20.03 8.59
CA PHE A 5 -1.82 -20.20 7.38
C PHE A 5 -2.58 -19.70 6.14
N ALA A 6 -3.85 -20.09 6.00
CA ALA A 6 -4.72 -19.62 4.93
C ALA A 6 -4.85 -18.08 4.94
N TRP A 7 -5.00 -17.48 6.12
CA TRP A 7 -5.06 -16.04 6.29
C TRP A 7 -3.75 -15.36 5.87
N ILE A 8 -2.60 -15.85 6.30
CA ILE A 8 -1.28 -15.28 5.96
C ILE A 8 -1.06 -15.29 4.44
N LEU A 9 -1.34 -16.44 3.80
CA LEU A 9 -1.18 -16.57 2.35
C LEU A 9 -2.15 -15.66 1.60
N ALA A 10 -3.43 -15.65 1.97
CA ALA A 10 -4.42 -14.78 1.36
C ALA A 10 -4.06 -13.30 1.54
N LYS A 11 -3.69 -12.88 2.76
CA LYS A 11 -3.25 -11.51 3.06
C LYS A 11 -2.05 -11.12 2.20
N ALA A 12 -1.06 -12.00 2.06
CA ALA A 12 0.09 -11.76 1.21
C ALA A 12 -0.32 -11.54 -0.25
N LEU A 13 -1.13 -12.44 -0.82
CA LEU A 13 -1.62 -12.33 -2.20
C LEU A 13 -2.46 -11.07 -2.43
N PHE A 14 -3.47 -10.82 -1.58
CA PHE A 14 -4.31 -9.62 -1.68
C PHE A 14 -3.48 -8.35 -1.55
N SER A 15 -2.58 -8.28 -0.57
CA SER A 15 -1.74 -7.11 -0.36
C SER A 15 -0.81 -6.85 -1.54
N LEU A 16 -0.22 -7.90 -2.14
CA LEU A 16 0.68 -7.78 -3.28
C LEU A 16 -0.05 -7.22 -4.50
N VAL A 17 -1.22 -7.76 -4.85
CA VAL A 17 -1.99 -7.27 -6.01
C VAL A 17 -2.59 -5.88 -5.73
N CYS A 18 -2.98 -5.61 -4.49
CA CYS A 18 -3.44 -4.29 -4.07
C CYS A 18 -2.32 -3.25 -4.22
N ILE A 19 -1.12 -3.52 -3.69
CA ILE A 19 0.05 -2.65 -3.85
C ILE A 19 0.38 -2.49 -5.33
N ALA A 20 0.36 -3.56 -6.14
CA ALA A 20 0.62 -3.47 -7.58
C ALA A 20 -0.41 -2.54 -8.27
N SER A 21 -1.68 -2.62 -7.89
CA SER A 21 -2.75 -1.76 -8.43
C SER A 21 -2.53 -0.29 -8.02
N MET A 22 -2.17 -0.02 -6.77
CA MET A 22 -1.83 1.34 -6.33
C MET A 22 -0.57 1.87 -7.02
N LEU A 23 0.44 1.02 -7.16
CA LEU A 23 1.68 1.33 -7.86
C LEU A 23 1.41 1.64 -9.33
N ARG A 24 0.48 0.92 -9.99
CA ARG A 24 0.05 1.26 -11.35
C ARG A 24 -0.44 2.71 -11.44
N ALA A 25 -1.35 3.11 -10.56
CA ALA A 25 -1.86 4.47 -10.52
C ALA A 25 -0.73 5.48 -10.27
N TYR A 26 0.20 5.14 -9.38
CA TYR A 26 1.35 5.97 -9.04
C TYR A 26 2.33 6.14 -10.21
N LEU A 27 2.67 5.06 -10.92
CA LEU A 27 3.54 5.10 -12.10
C LEU A 27 2.94 5.94 -13.23
N LEU A 28 1.62 5.85 -13.44
CA LEU A 28 0.93 6.68 -14.43
C LEU A 28 0.93 8.15 -14.02
N TRP A 29 0.72 8.46 -12.74
CA TRP A 29 0.81 9.82 -12.22
C TRP A 29 2.23 10.42 -12.38
N LEU A 30 3.27 9.61 -12.14
CA LEU A 30 4.67 9.97 -12.39
C LEU A 30 5.05 10.04 -13.88
N ARG A 31 4.13 9.67 -14.78
CA ARG A 31 4.37 9.57 -16.24
C ARG A 31 5.56 8.67 -16.58
N MET A 32 5.72 7.58 -15.82
CA MET A 32 6.77 6.59 -16.07
C MET A 32 6.59 5.93 -17.45
N PRO A 33 7.67 5.73 -18.23
CA PRO A 33 7.58 5.07 -19.53
C PRO A 33 6.95 3.66 -19.42
N PRO A 34 5.98 3.30 -20.27
CA PRO A 34 5.37 1.97 -20.27
C PRO A 34 6.36 0.83 -20.55
N MET A 35 7.45 1.14 -21.27
CA MET A 35 8.51 0.19 -21.62
C MET A 35 9.43 -0.17 -20.45
N ASN A 36 9.36 0.56 -19.33
CA ASN A 36 10.14 0.23 -18.14
C ASN A 36 9.75 -1.17 -17.59
N PRO A 37 10.70 -2.05 -17.24
CA PRO A 37 10.40 -3.39 -16.70
C PRO A 37 9.41 -3.39 -15.53
N ILE A 38 9.49 -2.41 -14.63
CA ILE A 38 8.58 -2.30 -13.48
C ILE A 38 7.15 -1.96 -13.94
N SER A 39 7.00 -1.01 -14.87
CA SER A 39 5.71 -0.68 -15.47
C SER A 39 5.09 -1.90 -16.15
N GLN A 40 5.87 -2.65 -16.93
CA GLN A 40 5.40 -3.86 -17.60
C GLN A 40 4.95 -4.94 -16.62
N LEU A 41 5.73 -5.19 -15.57
CA LEU A 41 5.39 -6.16 -14.52
C LEU A 41 4.10 -5.76 -13.83
N VAL A 42 4.01 -4.51 -13.37
CA VAL A 42 2.84 -3.98 -12.66
C VAL A 42 1.60 -4.06 -13.55
N PHE A 43 1.69 -3.68 -14.81
CA PHE A 43 0.54 -3.75 -15.72
C PHE A 43 0.14 -5.20 -15.99
N ARG A 44 1.09 -6.11 -16.20
CA ARG A 44 0.82 -7.54 -16.39
C ARG A 44 0.09 -8.15 -15.20
N VAL A 45 0.53 -7.84 -13.98
CA VAL A 45 -0.06 -8.36 -12.73
C VAL A 45 -1.45 -7.77 -12.45
N THR A 46 -1.74 -6.55 -12.94
CA THR A 46 -2.97 -5.82 -12.58
C THR A 46 -4.01 -5.75 -13.70
N ASN A 47 -3.64 -6.00 -14.96
CA ASN A 47 -4.52 -5.81 -16.11
C ASN A 47 -5.83 -6.60 -15.99
N TRP A 48 -5.78 -7.83 -15.48
CA TRP A 48 -6.96 -8.71 -15.37
C TRP A 48 -8.05 -8.13 -14.47
N ILE A 49 -7.71 -7.33 -13.45
CA ILE A 49 -8.68 -6.67 -12.56
C ILE A 49 -8.94 -5.22 -12.96
N VAL A 50 -7.91 -4.48 -13.37
CA VAL A 50 -8.01 -3.05 -13.67
C VAL A 50 -8.75 -2.79 -14.99
N LEU A 51 -8.49 -3.58 -16.05
CA LEU A 51 -9.11 -3.33 -17.35
C LEU A 51 -10.63 -3.51 -17.36
N PRO A 52 -11.22 -4.53 -16.71
CA PRO A 52 -12.67 -4.62 -16.55
C PRO A 52 -13.26 -3.41 -15.83
N ILE A 53 -12.66 -2.99 -14.71
CA ILE A 53 -13.11 -1.84 -13.92
C ILE A 53 -12.99 -0.53 -14.71
N ARG A 54 -11.92 -0.39 -15.50
CA ARG A 54 -11.67 0.79 -16.32
C ARG A 54 -12.77 1.07 -17.33
N ARG A 55 -13.52 0.05 -17.77
CA ARG A 55 -14.67 0.23 -18.68
C ARG A 55 -15.81 1.03 -18.03
N LEU A 56 -15.87 1.07 -16.70
CA LEU A 56 -16.90 1.77 -15.93
C LEU A 56 -16.43 3.14 -15.44
N MET A 57 -15.13 3.43 -15.53
CA MET A 57 -14.53 4.62 -14.94
C MET A 57 -14.34 5.72 -16.00
N PRO A 58 -14.50 6.99 -15.62
CA PRO A 58 -14.24 8.10 -16.53
C PRO A 58 -12.74 8.20 -16.86
N SER A 59 -12.42 8.65 -18.08
CA SER A 59 -11.07 9.05 -18.45
C SER A 59 -10.64 10.25 -17.60
N SER A 60 -9.59 10.08 -16.79
CA SER A 60 -9.07 11.12 -15.90
C SER A 60 -7.54 11.12 -15.91
N GLN A 61 -6.95 12.19 -15.38
CA GLN A 61 -5.50 12.28 -15.18
C GLN A 61 -5.01 11.28 -14.12
N PHE A 62 -5.88 10.89 -13.19
CA PHE A 62 -5.62 9.84 -12.21
C PHE A 62 -6.24 8.52 -12.66
N ASP A 63 -5.54 7.42 -12.40
CA ASP A 63 -6.02 6.08 -12.73
C ASP A 63 -7.00 5.57 -11.64
N TRP A 64 -8.20 6.14 -11.61
CA TRP A 64 -9.27 5.78 -10.68
C TRP A 64 -9.62 4.28 -10.72
N ALA A 65 -9.53 3.67 -11.90
CA ALA A 65 -9.78 2.24 -12.07
C ALA A 65 -8.80 1.39 -11.24
N SER A 66 -7.53 1.79 -11.20
CA SER A 66 -6.51 1.11 -10.40
C SER A 66 -6.67 1.33 -8.90
N LEU A 67 -7.07 2.54 -8.48
CA LEU A 67 -7.36 2.81 -7.06
C LEU A 67 -8.62 2.06 -6.59
N LEU A 68 -9.65 2.00 -7.42
CA LEU A 68 -10.85 1.24 -7.12
C LEU A 68 -10.56 -0.27 -7.08
N ALA A 69 -9.75 -0.79 -8.02
CA ALA A 69 -9.28 -2.18 -7.98
C ALA A 69 -8.53 -2.51 -6.69
N ALA A 70 -7.61 -1.64 -6.26
CA ALA A 70 -6.87 -1.79 -5.01
C ALA A 70 -7.82 -1.83 -3.80
N TRP A 71 -8.78 -0.91 -3.75
CA TRP A 71 -9.75 -0.87 -2.66
C TRP A 71 -10.64 -2.11 -2.62
N LEU A 72 -11.13 -2.58 -3.76
CA LEU A 72 -11.91 -3.82 -3.84
C LEU A 72 -11.11 -5.04 -3.38
N LEU A 73 -9.81 -5.11 -3.69
CA LEU A 73 -8.94 -6.18 -3.18
C LEU A 73 -8.77 -6.11 -1.66
N ALA A 74 -8.62 -4.92 -1.09
CA ALA A 74 -8.58 -4.74 0.35
C ALA A 74 -9.92 -5.12 1.02
N LEU A 75 -11.05 -4.79 0.37
CA LEU A 75 -12.37 -5.19 0.83
C LEU A 75 -12.53 -6.71 0.82
N LEU A 76 -12.13 -7.38 -0.27
CA LEU A 76 -12.14 -8.85 -0.35
C LEU A 76 -11.25 -9.48 0.73
N ALA A 77 -10.09 -8.90 1.04
CA ALA A 77 -9.23 -9.39 2.12
C ALA A 77 -9.90 -9.28 3.50
N VAL A 78 -10.58 -8.16 3.78
CA VAL A 78 -11.34 -7.98 5.04
C VAL A 78 -12.47 -9.01 5.12
N LEU A 79 -13.27 -9.14 4.06
CA LEU A 79 -14.37 -10.11 4.01
C LEU A 79 -13.85 -11.55 4.18
N PHE A 80 -12.72 -11.89 3.57
CA PHE A 80 -12.09 -13.20 3.75
C PHE A 80 -11.62 -13.40 5.21
N ARG A 81 -11.03 -12.41 5.86
CA ARG A 81 -10.64 -12.49 7.28
C ARG A 81 -11.85 -12.72 8.19
N LEU A 82 -12.96 -12.02 7.91
CA LEU A 82 -14.20 -12.15 8.66
C LEU A 82 -14.84 -13.52 8.45
N LEU A 83 -14.82 -14.04 7.22
CA LEU A 83 -15.26 -15.39 6.91
C LEU A 83 -14.47 -16.43 7.71
N LEU A 84 -13.13 -16.33 7.74
CA LEU A 84 -12.29 -17.20 8.54
C LEU A 84 -12.59 -17.09 10.05
N ALA A 85 -12.85 -15.88 10.55
CA ALA A 85 -13.23 -15.68 11.95
C ALA A 85 -14.57 -16.38 12.29
N ALA A 86 -15.54 -16.35 11.37
CA ALA A 86 -16.82 -17.02 11.55
C ALA A 86 -16.68 -18.55 11.61
N PHE A 87 -15.71 -19.14 10.90
CA PHE A 87 -15.40 -20.57 11.03
C PHE A 87 -14.78 -20.93 12.38
N GLU A 88 -13.99 -20.03 12.98
CA GLU A 88 -13.37 -20.25 14.30
C GLU A 88 -14.37 -20.12 15.45
N ALA A 89 -15.36 -19.24 15.32
CA ALA A 89 -16.40 -19.00 16.33
C ALA A 89 -17.82 -19.02 15.73
N PRO A 90 -18.35 -20.18 15.32
CA PRO A 90 -19.64 -20.27 14.62
C PRO A 90 -20.83 -19.76 15.42
N MET A 91 -20.73 -19.83 16.76
CA MET A 91 -21.80 -19.44 17.69
C MET A 91 -21.94 -17.92 17.83
N LEU A 92 -20.99 -17.13 17.35
CA LEU A 92 -20.94 -15.68 17.52
C LEU A 92 -21.78 -14.91 16.48
N GLY A 93 -22.31 -15.60 15.45
CA GLY A 93 -23.05 -14.97 14.36
C GLY A 93 -22.19 -13.97 13.56
N LEU A 94 -22.71 -13.52 12.41
CA LEU A 94 -22.15 -12.36 11.72
C LEU A 94 -23.04 -11.16 12.05
N PRO A 95 -22.49 -10.03 12.54
CA PRO A 95 -23.29 -8.85 12.85
C PRO A 95 -23.88 -8.33 11.55
N GLN A 96 -25.13 -7.93 11.61
CA GLN A 96 -25.86 -7.43 10.45
C GLN A 96 -26.25 -5.97 10.72
N GLY A 97 -26.28 -5.16 9.67
CA GLY A 97 -26.73 -3.79 9.73
C GLY A 97 -25.77 -2.78 9.10
N LEU A 98 -26.28 -1.57 8.89
CA LEU A 98 -25.58 -0.49 8.21
C LEU A 98 -24.26 -0.14 8.91
N THR A 99 -24.27 -0.05 10.25
CA THR A 99 -23.07 0.28 11.05
C THR A 99 -21.95 -0.72 10.83
N TYR A 100 -22.26 -2.02 10.84
CA TYR A 100 -21.27 -3.07 10.59
C TYR A 100 -20.70 -2.96 9.16
N GLY A 101 -21.57 -2.76 8.16
CA GLY A 101 -21.14 -2.53 6.78
C GLY A 101 -20.19 -1.34 6.64
N LEU A 102 -20.49 -0.22 7.30
CA LEU A 102 -19.62 0.96 7.29
C LEU A 102 -18.26 0.69 7.96
N LEU A 103 -18.23 -0.06 9.06
CA LEU A 103 -16.98 -0.46 9.71
C LEU A 103 -16.12 -1.36 8.80
N VAL A 104 -16.74 -2.29 8.07
CA VAL A 104 -16.04 -3.15 7.09
C VAL A 104 -15.43 -2.32 5.96
N LEU A 105 -16.18 -1.35 5.42
CA LEU A 105 -15.68 -0.44 4.38
C LEU A 105 -14.58 0.48 4.91
N GLY A 106 -14.70 0.96 6.16
CA GLY A 106 -13.66 1.75 6.82
C GLY A 106 -12.38 0.95 7.06
N LEU A 107 -12.51 -0.31 7.48
CA LEU A 107 -11.38 -1.20 7.69
C LEU A 107 -10.68 -1.55 6.37
N SER A 108 -11.42 -1.73 5.27
CA SER A 108 -10.82 -2.03 3.96
C SER A 108 -10.01 -0.85 3.41
N LEU A 109 -10.51 0.39 3.53
CA LEU A 109 -9.74 1.59 3.21
C LEU A 109 -8.49 1.70 4.07
N THR A 110 -8.64 1.43 5.36
CA THR A 110 -7.53 1.44 6.32
C THR A 110 -6.45 0.45 5.88
N TRP A 111 -6.79 -0.81 5.61
CA TRP A 111 -5.82 -1.81 5.15
C TRP A 111 -5.14 -1.46 3.83
N MET A 112 -5.89 -0.91 2.85
CA MET A 112 -5.32 -0.42 1.60
C MET A 112 -4.24 0.65 1.86
N ILE A 113 -4.54 1.64 2.72
CA ILE A 113 -3.59 2.70 3.12
C ILE A 113 -2.39 2.08 3.83
N GLY A 114 -2.61 1.14 4.75
CA GLY A 114 -1.54 0.45 5.47
C GLY A 114 -0.56 -0.28 4.56
N TRP A 115 -1.07 -0.97 3.53
CA TRP A 115 -0.23 -1.63 2.53
C TRP A 115 0.56 -0.65 1.68
N ALA A 116 -0.03 0.49 1.31
CA ALA A 116 0.70 1.55 0.60
C ALA A 116 1.80 2.19 1.45
N LEU A 117 1.54 2.47 2.74
CA LEU A 117 2.54 2.99 3.66
C LEU A 117 3.70 2.01 3.84
N LYS A 118 3.41 0.71 3.97
CA LYS A 118 4.44 -0.35 4.06
C LYS A 118 5.26 -0.45 2.79
N PHE A 119 4.63 -0.36 1.62
CA PHE A 119 5.34 -0.31 0.34
C PHE A 119 6.24 0.92 0.23
N ALA A 120 5.73 2.11 0.58
CA ALA A 120 6.51 3.34 0.57
C ALA A 120 7.68 3.29 1.56
N PHE A 121 7.51 2.66 2.73
CA PHE A 121 8.60 2.42 3.69
C PHE A 121 9.71 1.58 3.05
N VAL A 122 9.36 0.44 2.44
CA VAL A 122 10.32 -0.42 1.74
C VAL A 122 11.03 0.34 0.62
N LEU A 123 10.29 1.13 -0.17
CA LEU A 123 10.85 1.94 -1.24
C LEU A 123 11.86 2.98 -0.73
N LEU A 124 11.56 3.64 0.40
CA LEU A 124 12.47 4.58 1.06
C LEU A 124 13.73 3.88 1.61
N VAL A 125 13.58 2.68 2.18
CA VAL A 125 14.73 1.86 2.61
C VAL A 125 15.61 1.53 1.41
N VAL A 126 15.03 1.06 0.30
CA VAL A 126 15.78 0.77 -0.94
C VAL A 126 16.49 2.02 -1.45
N HIS A 127 15.84 3.19 -1.43
CA HIS A 127 16.47 4.45 -1.79
C HIS A 127 17.68 4.77 -0.91
N ALA A 128 17.53 4.68 0.42
CA ALA A 128 18.61 4.94 1.37
C ALA A 128 19.82 4.01 1.13
N LEU A 129 19.56 2.72 0.93
CA LEU A 129 20.60 1.73 0.63
C LEU A 129 21.32 2.03 -0.69
N LEU A 130 20.58 2.38 -1.74
CA LEU A 130 21.16 2.78 -3.04
C LEU A 130 21.94 4.09 -2.95
N SER A 131 21.55 5.01 -2.08
CA SER A 131 22.23 6.30 -1.88
C SER A 131 23.57 6.13 -1.15
N TRP A 132 23.60 5.34 -0.08
CA TRP A 132 24.79 5.20 0.77
C TRP A 132 25.77 4.14 0.27
N PHE A 133 25.25 3.03 -0.24
CA PHE A 133 26.05 1.85 -0.58
C PHE A 133 26.02 1.51 -2.09
N GLY A 134 25.17 2.17 -2.87
CA GLY A 134 24.91 1.82 -4.28
C GLY A 134 25.99 2.28 -5.27
N ALA A 135 27.19 1.73 -5.16
CA ALA A 135 28.31 2.01 -6.07
C ALA A 135 28.46 1.00 -7.24
N GLY A 136 27.80 -0.16 -7.17
CA GLY A 136 27.91 -1.21 -8.20
C GLY A 136 27.05 -0.97 -9.46
N PRO A 137 27.34 -1.66 -10.59
CA PRO A 137 26.63 -1.47 -11.86
C PRO A 137 25.10 -1.67 -11.77
N SER A 138 24.65 -2.71 -11.05
CA SER A 138 23.23 -2.99 -10.86
C SER A 138 22.52 -1.90 -10.05
N ALA A 139 23.18 -1.39 -9.00
CA ALA A 139 22.67 -0.27 -8.21
C ALA A 139 22.54 1.00 -9.05
N MET A 140 23.53 1.28 -9.92
CA MET A 140 23.52 2.42 -10.83
C MET A 140 22.37 2.35 -11.84
N ALA A 141 22.04 1.15 -12.34
CA ALA A 141 20.90 0.95 -13.24
C ALA A 141 19.54 1.14 -12.56
N MET A 142 19.40 0.76 -11.28
CA MET A 142 18.14 0.87 -10.52
C MET A 142 17.91 2.27 -9.94
N ARG A 143 18.98 3.02 -9.65
CA ARG A 143 18.92 4.31 -8.95
C ARG A 143 17.98 5.33 -9.60
N PRO A 144 17.99 5.59 -10.92
CA PRO A 144 17.11 6.59 -11.53
C PRO A 144 15.63 6.29 -11.30
N LEU A 145 15.26 5.01 -11.38
CA LEU A 145 13.89 4.55 -11.17
C LEU A 145 13.43 4.78 -9.74
N VAL A 146 14.24 4.32 -8.76
CA VAL A 146 13.92 4.48 -7.34
C VAL A 146 13.89 5.95 -6.96
N THR A 147 14.88 6.73 -7.39
CA THR A 147 14.92 8.18 -7.15
C THR A 147 13.65 8.84 -7.67
N GLN A 148 13.25 8.61 -8.92
CA GLN A 148 12.04 9.20 -9.50
C GLN A 148 10.77 8.82 -8.71
N MET A 149 10.67 7.58 -8.22
CA MET A 149 9.54 7.13 -7.40
C MET A 149 9.54 7.70 -5.98
N THR A 150 10.69 8.07 -5.43
CA THR A 150 10.78 8.65 -4.08
C THR A 150 10.83 10.18 -4.07
N GLU A 151 11.14 10.81 -5.20
CA GLU A 151 11.39 12.25 -5.30
C GLU A 151 10.21 13.11 -4.79
N PRO A 152 8.94 12.80 -5.06
CA PRO A 152 7.82 13.59 -4.52
C PRO A 152 7.80 13.65 -2.99
N CYS A 153 8.25 12.59 -2.32
CA CYS A 153 8.33 12.54 -0.86
C CYS A 153 9.65 13.13 -0.34
N LEU A 154 10.76 12.86 -1.04
CA LEU A 154 12.10 13.25 -0.58
C LEU A 154 12.45 14.70 -0.90
N ARG A 155 11.99 15.27 -2.00
CA ARG A 155 12.29 16.67 -2.39
C ARG A 155 11.99 17.70 -1.29
N PRO A 156 10.79 17.73 -0.68
CA PRO A 156 10.50 18.69 0.39
C PRO A 156 11.39 18.47 1.62
N LEU A 157 11.68 17.22 1.97
CA LEU A 157 12.55 16.89 3.10
C LEU A 157 14.01 17.26 2.81
N ARG A 158 14.49 17.03 1.58
CA ARG A 158 15.84 17.39 1.14
C ARG A 158 16.06 18.89 1.23
N GLN A 159 15.05 19.67 0.86
CA GLN A 159 15.09 21.13 1.00
C GLN A 159 15.11 21.60 2.46
N LEU A 160 14.51 20.86 3.41
CA LEU A 160 14.57 21.20 4.82
C LEU A 160 15.92 20.82 5.44
N VAL A 161 16.44 19.63 5.10
CA VAL A 161 17.69 19.08 5.64
C VAL A 161 18.92 19.83 5.09
N HIS A 162 18.96 20.13 3.80
CA HIS A 162 20.14 20.74 3.15
C HIS A 162 20.18 22.27 3.20
N ARG A 163 19.27 22.92 3.94
CA ARG A 163 19.32 24.38 4.17
C ARG A 163 20.62 24.86 4.82
N GLY A 164 21.46 23.97 5.33
CA GLY A 164 22.70 24.28 6.05
C GLY A 164 24.03 24.07 5.30
N GLN A 165 24.14 23.11 4.36
CA GLN A 165 25.36 22.79 3.56
C GLN A 165 25.13 21.51 2.73
N PRO A 166 25.75 21.37 1.53
CA PRO A 166 25.82 20.08 0.85
C PRO A 166 26.82 19.16 1.58
N THR A 167 26.32 18.32 2.48
CA THR A 167 27.09 17.16 2.96
C THR A 167 27.11 16.10 1.86
N GLY A 168 28.21 15.34 1.74
CA GLY A 168 28.37 14.34 0.67
C GLY A 168 27.40 13.13 0.77
N ILE A 169 26.57 13.05 1.81
CA ILE A 169 25.63 11.95 2.08
C ILE A 169 24.22 12.53 2.23
N ASP A 170 23.26 12.01 1.45
CA ASP A 170 21.85 12.43 1.54
C ASP A 170 21.18 11.76 2.76
N PHE A 171 20.87 12.57 3.78
CA PHE A 171 20.14 12.14 4.99
C PHE A 171 18.61 12.29 4.88
N SER A 172 18.10 12.85 3.79
CA SER A 172 16.65 13.02 3.56
C SER A 172 15.86 11.70 3.63
N PRO A 173 16.39 10.55 3.15
CA PRO A 173 15.72 9.26 3.29
C PRO A 173 15.50 8.87 4.75
N LEU A 174 16.45 9.20 5.65
CA LEU A 174 16.31 8.88 7.08
C LEU A 174 15.21 9.71 7.74
N ALA A 175 15.13 10.99 7.42
CA ALA A 175 14.01 11.84 7.86
C ALA A 175 12.65 11.32 7.34
N ALA A 176 12.59 10.88 6.08
CA ALA A 176 11.40 10.28 5.50
C ALA A 176 11.00 8.96 6.19
N LEU A 177 11.99 8.12 6.54
CA LEU A 177 11.79 6.87 7.26
C LEU A 177 11.23 7.09 8.67
N ILE A 178 11.65 8.16 9.36
CA ILE A 178 11.08 8.54 10.66
C ILE A 178 9.62 8.98 10.50
N LEU A 179 9.35 9.86 9.53
CA LEU A 179 7.99 10.36 9.29
C LEU A 179 7.02 9.22 8.93
N ILE A 180 7.42 8.31 8.05
CA ILE A 180 6.56 7.21 7.64
C ILE A 180 6.34 6.20 8.77
N GLN A 181 7.31 6.01 9.68
CA GLN A 181 7.11 5.19 10.88
C GLN A 181 6.08 5.81 11.83
N LEU A 182 6.07 7.14 11.98
CA LEU A 182 5.02 7.82 12.74
C LEU A 182 3.64 7.59 12.09
N LEU A 183 3.54 7.74 10.77
CA LEU A 183 2.30 7.49 10.03
C LEU A 183 1.83 6.04 10.17
N LEU A 184 2.73 5.07 10.07
CA LEU A 184 2.44 3.65 10.29
C LEU A 184 1.94 3.39 11.71
N SER A 185 2.55 4.02 12.72
CA SER A 185 2.14 3.87 14.12
C SER A 185 0.73 4.43 14.36
N LEU A 186 0.40 5.59 13.78
CA LEU A 186 -0.94 6.17 13.84
C LEU A 186 -1.97 5.30 13.10
N HIS A 187 -1.57 4.80 11.93
CA HIS A 187 -2.38 3.90 11.12
C HIS A 187 -2.71 2.59 11.87
N ASP A 188 -1.72 1.96 12.51
CA ASP A 188 -1.92 0.71 13.25
C ASP A 188 -2.89 0.90 14.42
N ARG A 189 -2.82 2.04 15.13
CA ARG A 189 -3.80 2.39 16.17
C ARG A 189 -5.21 2.53 15.62
N ALA A 190 -5.38 3.24 14.49
CA ALA A 190 -6.67 3.40 13.84
C ALA A 190 -7.24 2.05 13.37
N ALA A 191 -6.40 1.20 12.79
CA ALA A 191 -6.79 -0.15 12.37
C ALA A 191 -7.24 -1.02 13.55
N GLN A 192 -6.51 -0.98 14.68
CA GLN A 192 -6.89 -1.69 15.90
C GLN A 192 -8.22 -1.21 16.47
N ALA A 193 -8.45 0.11 16.49
CA ALA A 193 -9.71 0.68 16.96
C ALA A 193 -10.90 0.21 16.10
N LEU A 194 -10.76 0.18 14.78
CA LEU A 194 -11.80 -0.34 13.87
C LEU A 194 -12.05 -1.84 14.07
N VAL A 195 -10.99 -2.63 14.27
CA VAL A 195 -11.13 -4.06 14.56
C VAL A 195 -11.83 -4.27 15.89
N GLN A 196 -11.47 -3.51 16.93
CA GLN A 196 -12.16 -3.57 18.23
C GLN A 196 -13.63 -3.18 18.10
N ALA A 197 -13.95 -2.12 17.36
CA ALA A 197 -15.33 -1.71 17.11
C ALA A 197 -16.15 -2.79 16.39
N LEU A 198 -15.54 -3.49 15.43
CA LEU A 198 -16.15 -4.65 14.76
C LEU A 198 -16.39 -5.81 15.73
N LEU A 199 -15.45 -6.07 16.64
CA LEU A 199 -15.57 -7.12 17.64
C LEU A 199 -16.62 -6.79 18.72
N THR A 200 -16.71 -5.55 19.17
CA THR A 200 -17.76 -5.13 20.11
C THR A 200 -19.13 -5.12 19.47
N GLY A 201 -19.20 -4.78 18.17
CA GLY A 201 -20.42 -4.88 17.39
C GLY A 201 -20.91 -6.32 17.17
N LEU A 202 -20.06 -7.33 17.41
CA LEU A 202 -20.46 -8.75 17.47
C LEU A 202 -21.10 -9.15 18.80
N ALA A 203 -20.88 -8.40 19.87
CA ALA A 203 -21.31 -8.78 21.23
C ALA A 203 -22.68 -8.23 21.63
N LEU A 204 -23.30 -7.42 20.76
CA LEU A 204 -24.63 -6.82 20.92
C LEU A 204 -25.62 -7.50 19.96
#